data_AF-A0A842SWW5-F1
#
_entry.id   AF-A0A842SWW5-F1
#
_cell.length_a   1.000
_cell.length_b   1.000
_cell.length_c   1.000
_cell.angle_alpha   90.00
_cell.angle_beta   90.00
_cell.angle_gamma   90.00
#
_symmetry.space_group_name_H-M   'P 1'
#
loop_
_entity.id
_entity.type
_entity.pdbx_description
1 polymer ?
#
loop_
_entity_poly.entity_id
_entity_poly.type
_entity_poly.pdbx_seq_one_letter_code
_entity_poly.pdbx_strand_id
1 'polypeptide(L)'
;MGKAHAFFGCKAGKEKVQRELEKLKTFLKIPPQLELSLKRGPKSVGGGITLLAIATAADSAGTEYALEASCRGKSNEEVADELAKLMNLFPRTDLKGKAEELSFQIVFKNGDEYVFRDST
;
A
#
# COMPACT_ATOMS: atom_id res chain seq x y z
N MET A 1 -12.28 -3.43 12.46
CA MET A 1 -11.34 -2.41 11.92
C MET A 1 -10.73 -2.98 10.67
N GLY A 2 -10.99 -2.35 9.53
CA GLY A 2 -10.51 -2.82 8.23
C GLY A 2 -9.02 -2.56 8.07
N LYS A 3 -8.31 -3.48 7.40
CA LYS A 3 -6.88 -3.39 7.11
C LYS A 3 -6.55 -3.95 5.72
N ALA A 4 -5.65 -3.26 5.02
CA ALA A 4 -5.05 -3.71 3.76
C ALA A 4 -3.58 -3.29 3.69
N HIS A 5 -2.81 -3.95 2.83
CA HIS A 5 -1.37 -3.72 2.67
C HIS A 5 -1.06 -3.56 1.19
N ALA A 6 -0.27 -2.56 0.82
CA ALA A 6 0.28 -2.40 -0.51
C ALA A 6 1.80 -2.59 -0.48
N PHE A 7 2.35 -3.34 -1.44
CA PHE A 7 3.78 -3.49 -1.65
C PHE A 7 4.14 -2.86 -2.99
N PHE A 8 5.17 -2.00 -3.03
CA PHE A 8 5.54 -1.29 -4.26
C PHE A 8 7.02 -0.92 -4.29
N GLY A 9 7.56 -0.81 -5.51
CA GLY A 9 8.91 -0.31 -5.77
C GLY A 9 8.91 1.21 -5.97
N CYS A 10 9.84 1.93 -5.33
CA CYS A 10 9.99 3.36 -5.54
C CYS A 10 11.38 3.82 -5.12
N LYS A 11 12.19 4.30 -6.08
CA LYS A 11 13.57 4.77 -5.80
C LYS A 11 13.62 6.06 -4.96
N ALA A 12 12.48 6.69 -4.70
CA ALA A 12 12.40 7.91 -3.90
C ALA A 12 12.58 7.62 -2.41
N GLY A 13 13.24 8.54 -1.69
CA GLY A 13 13.39 8.42 -0.24
C GLY A 13 12.05 8.39 0.50
N LYS A 14 12.03 7.73 1.66
CA LYS A 14 10.81 7.51 2.48
C LYS A 14 10.04 8.80 2.76
N GLU A 15 10.75 9.88 3.08
CA GLU A 15 10.13 11.18 3.38
C GLU A 15 9.43 11.79 2.15
N LYS A 16 10.01 11.64 0.96
CA LYS A 16 9.40 12.11 -0.28
C LYS A 16 8.14 11.31 -0.58
N VAL A 17 8.19 9.98 -0.43
CA VAL A 17 7.03 9.09 -0.57
C VAL A 17 5.92 9.49 0.40
N GLN A 18 6.24 9.66 1.69
CA GLN A 18 5.26 10.05 2.71
C GLN A 18 4.57 11.38 2.38
N ARG A 19 5.33 12.40 1.93
CA ARG A 19 4.75 13.70 1.56
C ARG A 19 3.76 13.59 0.40
N GLU A 20 4.05 12.76 -0.59
CA GLU A 20 3.15 12.58 -1.73
C GLU A 20 1.92 11.75 -1.36
N LEU A 21 2.05 10.75 -0.48
CA LEU A 21 0.90 10.04 0.08
C LEU A 21 -0.07 11.01 0.77
N GLU A 22 0.43 11.93 1.59
CA GLU A 22 -0.40 12.94 2.27
C GLU A 22 -1.07 13.93 1.30
N LYS A 23 -0.35 14.34 0.24
CA LYS A 23 -0.95 15.14 -0.84
C LYS A 23 -2.07 14.38 -1.55
N LEU A 24 -1.86 13.10 -1.86
CA LEU A 24 -2.86 12.27 -2.50
C LEU A 24 -4.09 12.06 -1.61
N LYS A 25 -3.92 11.85 -0.30
CA LYS A 25 -5.03 11.77 0.66
C LYS A 25 -5.88 13.04 0.61
N THR A 26 -5.22 14.20 0.61
CA THR A 26 -5.90 15.51 0.55
C THR A 26 -6.64 15.68 -0.78
N PHE A 27 -5.99 15.34 -1.89
CA PHE A 27 -6.55 15.45 -3.24
C PHE A 27 -7.77 14.54 -3.44
N LEU A 28 -7.68 13.28 -3.00
CA LEU A 28 -8.74 12.28 -3.10
C LEU A 28 -9.87 12.48 -2.06
N LYS A 29 -9.73 13.47 -1.15
CA LYS A 29 -10.63 13.66 -0.01
C LYS A 29 -10.83 12.35 0.78
N ILE A 30 -9.75 11.58 0.94
CA ILE A 30 -9.78 10.32 1.68
C ILE A 30 -10.22 10.62 3.11
N PRO A 31 -11.12 9.82 3.70
CA PRO A 31 -11.59 10.06 5.05
C PRO A 31 -10.42 10.10 6.05
N PRO A 32 -10.44 11.03 7.03
CA PRO A 32 -9.38 11.16 8.03
C PRO A 32 -9.22 9.90 8.89
N GLN A 33 -10.22 9.02 8.86
CA GLN A 33 -10.23 7.74 9.55
C GLN A 33 -9.34 6.69 8.86
N LEU A 34 -8.87 6.93 7.63
CA LEU A 34 -7.87 6.08 6.95
C LEU A 34 -6.48 6.46 7.44
N GLU A 35 -5.94 5.62 8.32
CA GLU A 35 -4.57 5.68 8.80
C GLU A 35 -3.65 4.96 7.81
N LEU A 36 -2.57 5.61 7.41
CA LEU A 36 -1.56 5.07 6.50
C LEU A 36 -0.21 5.00 7.23
N SER A 37 0.44 3.84 7.18
CA SER A 37 1.76 3.61 7.77
C SER A 37 2.73 3.12 6.71
N LEU A 38 3.68 3.97 6.33
CA LEU A 38 4.72 3.63 5.37
C LEU A 38 5.93 3.00 6.06
N LYS A 39 6.27 1.79 5.63
CA LYS A 39 7.42 1.02 6.09
C LYS A 39 8.40 0.80 4.95
N ARG A 40 9.69 0.93 5.26
CA ARG A 40 10.77 0.55 4.33
C ARG A 40 11.06 -0.92 4.53
N GLY A 41 11.16 -1.66 3.43
CA GLY A 41 11.28 -3.12 3.46
C GLY A 41 9.92 -3.78 3.69
N PRO A 42 9.39 -4.54 2.71
CA PRO A 42 8.14 -5.28 2.86
C PRO A 42 8.10 -6.16 4.11
N LYS A 43 9.21 -6.79 4.48
CA LYS A 43 9.34 -7.65 5.67
C LYS A 43 9.04 -6.95 7.02
N SER A 44 8.98 -5.63 7.03
CA SER A 44 8.65 -4.85 8.23
C SER A 44 7.14 -4.84 8.56
N VAL A 45 6.28 -5.37 7.69
CA VAL A 45 4.85 -5.52 7.99
C VAL A 45 4.64 -6.53 9.11
N GLY A 46 3.72 -6.22 10.03
CA GLY A 46 3.32 -7.15 11.09
C GLY A 46 2.15 -7.99 10.63
N GLY A 47 2.03 -9.24 11.10
CA GLY A 47 0.85 -10.05 10.82
C GLY A 47 1.05 -11.55 10.99
N GLY A 48 0.09 -12.31 10.48
CA GLY A 48 0.16 -13.78 10.46
C GLY A 48 1.19 -14.30 9.46
N ILE A 49 1.49 -15.60 9.58
CA ILE A 49 2.51 -16.30 8.77
C ILE A 49 2.30 -16.06 7.27
N THR A 50 1.05 -16.11 6.79
CA THR A 50 0.73 -15.89 5.37
C THR A 50 1.10 -14.48 4.89
N LEU A 51 0.83 -13.43 5.67
CA LEU A 51 1.21 -12.07 5.29
C LEU A 51 2.73 -11.88 5.27
N LEU A 52 3.43 -12.49 6.23
CA LEU A 52 4.89 -12.46 6.26
C LEU A 52 5.51 -13.18 5.06
N ALA A 53 4.90 -14.28 4.60
CA ALA A 53 5.31 -14.97 3.38
C ALA A 53 5.11 -14.08 2.14
N ILE A 54 3.96 -13.41 2.02
CA ILE A 54 3.67 -12.46 0.93
C ILE A 54 4.67 -11.30 0.94
N ALA A 55 4.92 -10.72 2.12
CA ALA A 55 5.90 -9.65 2.29
C ALA A 55 7.31 -10.10 1.90
N THR A 56 7.70 -11.34 2.24
CA THR A 56 9.01 -11.90 1.87
C THR A 56 9.13 -12.10 0.36
N ALA A 57 8.06 -12.55 -0.30
CA ALA A 57 8.02 -12.67 -1.75
C ALA A 57 8.12 -11.30 -2.42
N ALA A 58 7.39 -10.29 -1.93
CA ALA A 58 7.44 -8.92 -2.43
C ALA A 58 8.84 -8.30 -2.28
N ASP A 59 9.52 -8.53 -1.16
CA ASP A 59 10.90 -8.10 -0.91
C ASP A 59 11.87 -8.75 -1.90
N SER A 60 11.72 -10.06 -2.14
CA SER A 60 12.53 -10.82 -3.10
C SER A 60 12.28 -10.39 -4.55
N ALA A 61 11.08 -9.87 -4.85
CA ALA A 61 10.73 -9.30 -6.14
C ALA A 61 11.24 -7.85 -6.33
N GLY A 62 11.98 -7.30 -5.36
CA GLY A 62 12.58 -5.97 -5.45
C GLY A 62 11.66 -4.82 -5.07
N THR A 63 10.54 -5.08 -4.38
CA THR A 63 9.73 -3.99 -3.82
C THR A 63 10.43 -3.36 -2.61
N GLU A 64 10.39 -2.04 -2.51
CA GLU A 64 11.15 -1.29 -1.51
C GLU A 64 10.31 -0.88 -0.30
N TYR A 65 9.01 -0.75 -0.50
CA TYR A 65 8.08 -0.19 0.48
C TYR A 65 6.88 -1.08 0.70
N ALA A 66 6.43 -1.11 1.96
CA ALA A 66 5.10 -1.56 2.33
C ALA A 66 4.30 -0.38 2.88
N LEU A 67 3.06 -0.26 2.46
CA LEU A 67 2.10 0.72 2.95
C LEU A 67 0.95 -0.04 3.61
N GLU A 68 0.82 0.11 4.93
CA GLU A 68 -0.28 -0.46 5.69
C GLU A 68 -1.39 0.60 5.76
N ALA A 69 -2.60 0.23 5.36
CA ALA A 69 -3.79 1.06 5.47
C ALA A 69 -4.75 0.45 6.49
N SER A 70 -5.35 1.30 7.33
CA SER A 70 -6.39 0.84 8.24
C SER A 70 -7.47 1.90 8.46
N CYS A 71 -8.71 1.45 8.60
CA CYS A 71 -9.85 2.34 8.82
C CYS A 71 -10.84 1.73 9.80
N ARG A 72 -11.29 2.52 10.78
CA ARG A 72 -12.43 2.13 11.64
C ARG A 72 -13.72 2.20 10.82
N GLY A 73 -14.65 1.30 11.10
CA GLY A 73 -15.95 1.25 10.42
C GLY A 73 -15.98 0.68 8.99
N LYS A 74 -14.83 0.34 8.40
CA LYS A 74 -14.74 -0.33 7.09
C LYS A 74 -14.29 -1.79 7.20
N SER A 75 -14.68 -2.61 6.23
CA SER A 75 -14.14 -3.94 6.00
C SER A 75 -12.72 -3.89 5.41
N ASN A 76 -12.03 -5.03 5.39
CA ASN A 76 -10.68 -5.13 4.82
C ASN A 76 -10.68 -4.85 3.31
N GLU A 77 -11.72 -5.30 2.60
CA GLU A 77 -11.92 -5.08 1.16
C GLU A 77 -12.15 -3.59 0.86
N GLU A 78 -13.04 -2.93 1.59
CA GLU A 78 -13.27 -1.48 1.42
C GLU A 78 -12.01 -0.66 1.70
N VAL A 79 -11.16 -1.08 2.64
CA VAL A 79 -9.85 -0.45 2.88
C VAL A 79 -8.88 -0.72 1.74
N ALA A 80 -8.91 -1.92 1.16
CA ALA A 80 -8.13 -2.25 -0.03
C ALA A 80 -8.54 -1.40 -1.24
N ASP A 81 -9.84 -1.11 -1.40
CA ASP A 81 -10.35 -0.24 -2.47
C ASP A 81 -9.90 1.21 -2.31
N GLU A 82 -9.94 1.76 -1.10
CA GLU A 82 -9.41 3.11 -0.84
C GLU A 82 -7.90 3.16 -1.07
N LEU A 83 -7.18 2.11 -0.66
CA LEU A 83 -5.75 1.99 -0.90
C LEU A 83 -5.45 1.89 -2.40
N ALA A 84 -6.26 1.16 -3.19
CA ALA A 84 -6.12 1.05 -4.63
C ALA A 84 -6.31 2.39 -5.34
N LYS A 85 -7.33 3.18 -4.96
CA LYS A 85 -7.52 4.54 -5.49
C LYS A 85 -6.27 5.41 -5.28
N LEU A 86 -5.67 5.32 -4.09
CA LEU A 86 -4.44 6.04 -3.77
C LEU A 86 -3.27 5.53 -4.62
N MET A 87 -3.06 4.22 -4.66
CA MET A 87 -1.95 3.60 -5.40
C MET A 87 -2.06 3.81 -6.90
N ASN A 88 -3.26 3.89 -7.46
CA ASN A 88 -3.50 4.20 -8.89
C ASN A 88 -3.10 5.63 -9.28
N LEU A 89 -3.13 6.58 -8.33
CA LEU A 89 -2.64 7.94 -8.56
C LEU A 89 -1.16 8.10 -8.24
N PHE A 90 -0.58 7.19 -7.47
CA PHE A 90 0.81 7.25 -7.04
C PHE A 90 1.81 7.33 -8.22
N PRO A 91 1.65 6.58 -9.35
CA PRO A 91 2.47 6.74 -10.55
C PRO A 91 2.36 8.10 -11.25
N ARG A 92 1.35 8.91 -10.93
CA ARG A 92 1.13 10.25 -11.52
C ARG A 92 1.79 11.37 -10.71
N THR A 93 2.48 11.03 -9.62
CA THR A 93 3.20 11.98 -8.77
C THR A 93 4.63 12.24 -9.28
N ASP A 94 5.27 13.27 -8.74
CA ASP A 94 6.69 13.62 -8.95
C ASP A 94 7.69 12.58 -8.38
N LEU A 95 7.19 11.41 -7.96
CA LEU A 95 8.00 10.27 -7.53
C LEU A 95 8.46 9.40 -8.69
N LYS A 96 7.92 9.60 -9.90
CA LYS A 96 8.45 9.00 -11.12
C LYS A 96 9.85 9.55 -11.42
N GLY A 97 10.88 8.91 -10.87
CA GLY A 97 12.18 8.87 -11.53
C GLY A 97 12.01 8.17 -12.87
N LYS A 98 12.63 8.71 -13.94
CA LYS A 98 12.53 8.26 -15.34
C LYS A 98 12.01 6.82 -15.53
N ALA A 99 10.72 6.72 -15.87
CA ALA A 99 10.10 5.66 -16.65
C ALA A 99 10.36 4.20 -16.24
N GLU A 100 10.05 3.82 -15.00
CA GLU A 100 9.59 2.45 -14.72
C GLU A 100 8.14 2.53 -14.24
N GLU A 101 7.27 1.67 -14.77
CA GLU A 101 5.90 1.51 -14.29
C GLU A 101 5.99 1.12 -12.82
N LEU A 102 5.45 1.98 -11.94
CA LEU A 102 5.39 1.68 -10.53
C LEU A 102 4.42 0.51 -10.35
N SER A 103 4.98 -0.70 -10.25
CA SER A 103 4.23 -1.91 -9.95
C SER A 103 3.90 -1.93 -8.47
N PHE A 104 2.63 -2.15 -8.15
CA PHE A 104 2.21 -2.37 -6.78
C PHE A 104 1.28 -3.59 -6.71
N GLN A 105 1.27 -4.23 -5.55
CA GLN A 105 0.34 -5.30 -5.21
C GLN A 105 -0.38 -4.93 -3.93
N ILE A 106 -1.71 -5.07 -3.92
CA ILE A 106 -2.52 -4.83 -2.73
C ILE A 106 -3.06 -6.15 -2.24
N VAL A 107 -2.95 -6.38 -0.93
CA VAL A 107 -3.45 -7.59 -0.27
C VAL A 107 -4.26 -7.23 0.96
N PHE A 108 -5.34 -7.96 1.19
CA PHE A 108 -6.18 -7.81 2.37
C PHE A 108 -6.64 -9.19 2.86
N LYS A 109 -6.97 -9.29 4.16
CA LYS A 109 -7.47 -10.56 4.72
C LYS A 109 -8.97 -10.67 4.46
N ASN A 110 -9.44 -11.78 3.89
CA ASN A 110 -10.87 -12.10 3.76
C ASN A 110 -11.13 -13.46 4.42
N GLY A 111 -11.82 -13.47 5.56
CA GLY A 111 -11.92 -14.66 6.41
C GLY A 111 -10.54 -15.10 6.93
N ASP A 112 -10.14 -16.31 6.57
CA ASP A 112 -8.85 -16.91 6.93
C ASP A 112 -7.76 -16.74 5.85
N GLU A 113 -8.14 -16.23 4.68
CA GLU A 113 -7.24 -16.12 3.53
C GLU A 113 -6.80 -14.68 3.28
N TYR A 114 -5.67 -14.54 2.58
CA TYR A 114 -5.20 -13.27 2.05
C TYR A 114 -5.52 -13.22 0.56
N VAL A 115 -6.26 -12.19 0.15
CA VAL A 115 -6.71 -11.99 -1.22
C VAL A 115 -5.97 -10.81 -1.80
N PHE A 116 -5.47 -10.98 -3.03
CA PHE A 116 -4.88 -9.91 -3.81
C PHE A 116 -5.97 -9.11 -4.49
N ARG A 117 -5.86 -7.78 -4.46
CA ARG A 117 -6.71 -6.89 -5.22
C ARG A 117 -6.08 -6.68 -6.59
N ASP A 118 -6.78 -7.08 -7.64
CA ASP A 118 -6.37 -6.76 -9.01
C ASP A 118 -6.31 -5.24 -9.21
N SER A 119 -5.19 -4.77 -9.77
CA SER A 119 -5.00 -3.38 -10.16
C SER A 119 -5.80 -3.12 -11.44
N THR A 120 -6.97 -2.47 -11.33
CA THR A 120 -7.71 -1.90 -12.47
C THR A 120 -7.09 -0.60 -12.96
#